data_AF-A0A840XYU3-F1
#
_entry.id   AF-A0A840XYU3-F1
#
_cell.length_a   1.000
_cell.length_b   1.000
_cell.length_c   1.000
_cell.angle_alpha   90.00
_cell.angle_beta   90.00
_cell.angle_gamma   90.00
#
_symmetry.space_group_name_H-M   'P 1'
#
loop_
_entity.id
_entity.type
_entity.pdbx_description
1 polymer ?
#
loop_
_entity_poly.entity_id
_entity_poly.type
_entity_poly.pdbx_seq_one_letter_code
_entity_poly.pdbx_strand_id
1 'polypeptide(L)'
;MQDDLLLADAVLWRGDGAMLDPLTLRWQERPSRPTGKARPVSATEAARWVLTQGGGRRLPVAIIGPREPTPRALADAEAVGRALALLGFPLICGGRGGAMEAASRGCAAAGGLMIGILPSEDWREANPHVAIPLATGIGEARNAIIATAAFALVSVGGREEPVSYGTISEMAFGLRHGRLVIGMEEAPDLPGVVRCATAEEAAARVAARYLGLAPPSRAPAAG
;
A
#
# COMPACT_ATOMS: atom_id res chain seq x y z
N MET A 1 5.58 1.90 -21.53
CA MET A 1 4.62 2.86 -22.09
C MET A 1 4.16 3.73 -20.95
N GLN A 2 4.26 5.04 -21.09
CA GLN A 2 3.71 5.97 -20.10
C GLN A 2 2.20 5.96 -20.35
N ASP A 3 1.41 5.51 -19.37
CA ASP A 3 -0.04 5.49 -19.53
C ASP A 3 -0.54 6.93 -19.59
N ASP A 4 -1.08 7.33 -20.75
CA ASP A 4 -1.62 8.68 -20.96
C ASP A 4 -2.89 8.85 -20.12
N LEU A 5 -2.76 9.34 -18.90
CA LEU A 5 -3.88 9.62 -18.01
C LEU A 5 -4.29 11.08 -18.13
N LEU A 6 -5.61 11.32 -18.21
CA LEU A 6 -6.20 12.64 -18.39
C LEU A 6 -7.29 12.86 -17.35
N LEU A 7 -7.28 14.01 -16.70
CA LEU A 7 -8.37 14.47 -15.83
C LEU A 7 -9.22 15.49 -16.59
N ALA A 8 -10.52 15.21 -16.75
CA ALA A 8 -11.47 16.10 -17.41
C ALA A 8 -12.86 15.92 -16.80
N ASP A 9 -13.58 17.02 -16.58
CA ASP A 9 -14.98 17.01 -16.09
C ASP A 9 -15.20 16.19 -14.81
N ALA A 10 -14.25 16.27 -13.88
CA ALA A 10 -14.22 15.47 -12.64
C ALA A 10 -14.22 13.95 -12.87
N VAL A 11 -13.62 13.51 -13.97
CA VAL A 11 -13.48 12.11 -14.36
C VAL A 11 -12.04 11.82 -14.78
N LEU A 12 -11.53 10.66 -14.37
CA LEU A 12 -10.23 10.16 -14.82
C LEU A 12 -10.38 9.30 -16.07
N TRP A 13 -9.60 9.63 -17.09
CA TRP A 13 -9.58 8.99 -18.39
C TRP A 13 -8.20 8.41 -18.69
N ARG A 14 -8.17 7.38 -19.52
CA ARG A 14 -6.98 6.83 -20.16
C ARG A 14 -6.96 7.26 -21.62
N GLY A 15 -5.77 7.33 -22.24
CA GLY A 15 -5.58 7.87 -23.59
C GLY A 15 -6.33 7.16 -24.71
N ASP A 16 -6.75 5.90 -24.48
CA ASP A 16 -7.63 5.16 -25.37
C ASP A 16 -9.10 5.63 -25.31
N GLY A 17 -9.45 6.49 -24.36
CA GLY A 17 -10.80 7.01 -24.14
C GLY A 17 -11.59 6.24 -23.08
N ALA A 18 -10.99 5.26 -22.41
CA ALA A 18 -11.65 4.58 -21.29
C ALA A 18 -11.73 5.49 -20.05
N MET A 19 -12.83 5.37 -19.31
CA MET A 19 -13.07 6.08 -18.05
C MET A 19 -12.85 5.13 -16.87
N LEU A 20 -12.21 5.60 -15.80
CA LEU A 20 -12.11 4.84 -14.56
C LEU A 20 -13.43 4.95 -13.78
N ASP A 21 -14.05 3.81 -13.47
CA ASP A 21 -15.05 3.74 -12.40
C ASP A 21 -14.33 3.72 -11.04
N PRO A 22 -14.49 4.75 -10.20
CA PRO A 22 -13.74 4.88 -8.94
C PRO A 22 -14.15 3.83 -7.89
N LEU A 23 -15.34 3.25 -7.99
CA LEU A 23 -15.83 2.26 -7.03
C LEU A 23 -15.41 0.84 -7.39
N THR A 24 -15.30 0.51 -8.67
CA THR A 24 -14.86 -0.82 -9.12
C THR A 24 -13.40 -0.87 -9.53
N LEU A 25 -12.76 0.30 -9.71
CA LEU A 25 -11.41 0.49 -10.24
C LEU A 25 -11.22 -0.18 -11.61
N ARG A 26 -12.29 -0.23 -12.41
CA ARG A 26 -12.27 -0.77 -13.77
C ARG A 26 -12.35 0.36 -14.78
N TRP A 27 -11.57 0.22 -15.85
CA TRP A 27 -11.66 1.07 -17.03
C TRP A 27 -12.85 0.61 -17.88
N GLN A 28 -13.74 1.54 -18.20
CA GLN A 28 -14.97 1.29 -18.96
C GLN A 28 -15.00 2.17 -20.21
N GLU A 29 -15.49 1.61 -21.32
CA GLU A 29 -15.75 2.40 -22.51
C GLU A 29 -16.90 3.37 -22.27
N ARG A 30 -16.79 4.59 -22.81
CA ARG A 30 -17.88 5.55 -22.87
C ARG A 30 -18.15 5.98 -24.31
N PRO A 31 -19.42 6.29 -24.64
CA PRO A 31 -19.80 6.66 -26.00
C PRO A 31 -19.28 8.03 -26.44
N SER A 32 -18.89 8.92 -25.52
CA SER A 32 -18.32 10.24 -25.87
C SER A 32 -17.13 10.60 -24.99
N ARG A 33 -16.08 11.13 -25.65
CA ARG A 33 -14.90 11.72 -25.01
C ARG A 33 -15.26 13.03 -24.30
N PRO A 34 -14.47 13.44 -23.28
CA PRO A 34 -14.71 14.70 -22.57
C PRO A 34 -14.69 15.87 -23.54
N THR A 35 -15.66 16.78 -23.41
CA THR A 35 -15.74 18.02 -24.19
C THR A 35 -15.04 19.18 -23.47
N GLY A 36 -14.72 19.02 -22.18
CA GLY A 36 -13.94 19.97 -21.38
C GLY A 36 -12.43 19.92 -21.62
N LYS A 37 -11.70 20.88 -21.03
CA LYS A 37 -10.23 20.91 -21.06
C LYS A 37 -9.65 19.72 -20.28
N ALA A 38 -9.09 18.76 -20.99
CA ALA A 38 -8.36 17.64 -20.39
C ALA A 38 -6.98 18.08 -19.90
N ARG A 39 -6.63 17.70 -18.67
CA ARG A 39 -5.30 17.92 -18.08
C ARG A 39 -4.55 16.60 -17.93
N PRO A 40 -3.35 16.45 -18.52
CA PRO A 40 -2.49 15.31 -18.27
C PRO A 40 -2.12 15.18 -16.79
N VAL A 41 -2.10 13.95 -16.28
CA VAL A 41 -1.75 13.61 -14.90
C VAL A 41 -0.84 12.39 -14.87
N SER A 42 0.09 12.36 -13.92
CA SER A 42 0.83 11.14 -13.60
C SER A 42 -0.03 10.11 -12.86
N ALA A 43 0.42 8.86 -12.77
CA ALA A 43 -0.28 7.81 -12.03
C ALA A 43 -0.46 8.14 -10.54
N THR A 44 0.52 8.80 -9.91
CA THR A 44 0.44 9.22 -8.51
C THR A 44 -0.56 10.36 -8.31
N GLU A 45 -0.56 11.37 -9.20
CA GLU A 45 -1.56 12.44 -9.18
C GLU A 45 -2.97 11.91 -9.42
N ALA A 46 -3.13 10.98 -10.37
CA ALA A 46 -4.40 10.34 -10.68
C ALA A 46 -4.93 9.51 -9.50
N ALA A 47 -4.10 8.64 -8.91
CA ALA A 47 -4.49 7.85 -7.73
C ALA A 47 -4.87 8.76 -6.55
N ARG A 48 -4.08 9.81 -6.30
CA ARG A 48 -4.39 10.80 -5.26
C ARG A 48 -5.72 11.48 -5.51
N TRP A 49 -5.97 11.94 -6.74
CA TRP A 49 -7.25 12.54 -7.09
C TRP A 49 -8.40 11.56 -6.85
N VAL A 50 -8.29 10.31 -7.31
CA VAL A 50 -9.32 9.28 -7.10
C VAL A 50 -9.62 9.05 -5.61
N LEU A 51 -8.58 8.95 -4.77
CA LEU A 51 -8.72 8.66 -3.33
C LEU A 51 -9.25 9.83 -2.49
N THR A 52 -8.99 11.07 -2.93
CA THR A 52 -9.28 12.29 -2.15
C THR A 52 -10.46 13.10 -2.68
N GLN A 53 -10.72 13.07 -3.98
CA GLN A 53 -11.72 13.91 -4.66
C GLN A 53 -12.65 13.10 -5.57
N GLY A 54 -12.15 12.05 -6.23
CA GLY A 54 -12.87 11.26 -7.23
C GLY A 54 -13.77 10.15 -6.67
N GLY A 55 -13.93 10.05 -5.34
CA GLY A 55 -14.85 9.08 -4.71
C GLY A 55 -14.37 7.62 -4.77
N GLY A 56 -13.07 7.38 -4.92
CA GLY A 56 -12.49 6.06 -5.03
C GLY A 56 -12.60 5.21 -3.76
N ARG A 57 -12.69 3.89 -3.92
CA ARG A 57 -12.57 2.95 -2.79
C ARG A 57 -11.20 3.06 -2.15
N ARG A 58 -11.16 3.35 -0.86
CA ARG A 58 -9.92 3.42 -0.07
C ARG A 58 -9.48 2.01 0.34
N LEU A 59 -8.58 1.43 -0.43
CA LEU A 59 -8.05 0.09 -0.18
C LEU A 59 -6.74 0.18 0.62
N PRO A 60 -6.61 -0.50 1.77
CA PRO A 60 -5.46 -0.33 2.65
C PRO A 60 -4.19 -0.95 2.07
N VAL A 61 -3.06 -0.29 2.30
CA VAL A 61 -1.72 -0.81 1.96
C VAL A 61 -1.04 -1.24 3.25
N ALA A 62 -0.56 -2.48 3.31
CA ALA A 62 0.15 -2.95 4.49
C ALA A 62 1.60 -2.48 4.49
N ILE A 63 2.09 -2.05 5.65
CA ILE A 63 3.52 -1.87 5.90
C ILE A 63 3.95 -2.89 6.96
N ILE A 64 4.86 -3.78 6.56
CA ILE A 64 5.32 -4.92 7.36
C ILE A 64 6.83 -4.84 7.56
N GLY A 65 7.30 -5.29 8.71
CA GLY A 65 8.71 -5.20 9.07
C GLY A 65 9.00 -5.73 10.47
N PRO A 66 10.28 -5.80 10.86
CA PRO A 66 10.71 -6.38 12.13
C PRO A 66 10.31 -5.53 13.33
N ARG A 67 10.21 -6.19 14.49
CA ARG A 67 10.03 -5.54 15.80
C ARG A 67 11.27 -4.73 16.21
N GLU A 68 12.45 -5.22 15.85
CA GLU A 68 13.75 -4.61 16.12
C GLU A 68 14.39 -4.23 14.77
N PRO A 69 13.93 -3.13 14.14
CA PRO A 69 14.46 -2.68 12.87
C PRO A 69 15.83 -2.00 13.01
N THR A 70 16.62 -2.08 11.94
CA THR A 70 17.82 -1.24 11.78
C THR A 70 17.43 0.24 11.64
N PRO A 71 18.38 1.17 11.79
CA PRO A 71 18.17 2.58 11.50
C PRO A 71 17.68 2.84 10.06
N ARG A 72 18.16 2.06 9.09
CA ARG A 72 17.75 2.20 7.69
C ARG A 72 16.34 1.66 7.47
N ALA A 73 15.99 0.51 8.02
CA ALA A 73 14.61 -0.01 7.98
C ALA A 73 13.61 0.95 8.67
N LEU A 74 14.02 1.63 9.74
CA LEU A 74 13.22 2.70 10.36
C LEU A 74 13.00 3.89 9.42
N ALA A 75 14.06 4.34 8.74
CA ALA A 75 13.97 5.43 7.79
C ALA A 75 13.08 5.08 6.58
N ASP A 76 13.26 3.88 6.01
CA ASP A 76 12.43 3.35 4.93
C ASP A 76 10.97 3.22 5.38
N ALA A 77 10.71 2.70 6.58
CA ALA A 77 9.37 2.59 7.14
C ALA A 77 8.66 3.94 7.24
N GLU A 78 9.33 4.95 7.82
CA GLU A 78 8.76 6.28 7.95
C GLU A 78 8.53 6.95 6.59
N ALA A 79 9.50 6.85 5.68
CA ALA A 79 9.40 7.41 4.34
C ALA A 79 8.26 6.78 3.53
N VAL A 80 8.15 5.45 3.53
CA VAL A 80 7.06 4.70 2.87
C VAL A 80 5.71 5.07 3.46
N GLY A 81 5.59 5.10 4.80
CA GLY A 81 4.37 5.50 5.49
C GLY A 81 3.91 6.90 5.09
N ARG A 82 4.84 7.85 5.02
CA ARG A 82 4.59 9.23 4.57
C ARG A 82 4.17 9.29 3.11
N ALA A 83 4.91 8.64 2.22
CA ALA A 83 4.68 8.69 0.77
C ALA A 83 3.30 8.14 0.39
N LEU A 84 2.90 6.99 0.93
CA LEU A 84 1.59 6.40 0.66
C LEU A 84 0.44 7.21 1.27
N ALA A 85 0.63 7.77 2.47
CA ALA A 85 -0.34 8.65 3.11
C ALA A 85 -0.59 9.94 2.30
N LEU A 86 0.46 10.55 1.73
CA LEU A 86 0.34 11.73 0.85
C LEU A 86 -0.48 11.47 -0.41
N LEU A 87 -0.55 10.22 -0.89
CA LEU A 87 -1.43 9.80 -1.97
C LEU A 87 -2.86 9.53 -1.51
N GLY A 88 -3.13 9.49 -0.20
CA GLY A 88 -4.46 9.25 0.36
C GLY A 88 -4.80 7.77 0.58
N PHE A 89 -3.82 6.86 0.50
CA PHE A 89 -4.05 5.47 0.87
C PHE A 89 -4.22 5.34 2.39
N PRO A 90 -5.24 4.63 2.89
CA PRO A 90 -5.21 4.14 4.25
C PRO A 90 -4.09 3.10 4.38
N LEU A 91 -3.45 3.04 5.53
CA LEU A 91 -2.39 2.07 5.81
C LEU A 91 -2.87 1.09 6.87
N ILE A 92 -2.32 -0.13 6.82
CA ILE A 92 -2.59 -1.17 7.80
C ILE A 92 -1.27 -1.79 8.30
N CYS A 93 -1.16 -2.04 9.59
CA CYS A 93 -0.01 -2.73 10.18
C CYS A 93 -0.41 -3.46 11.46
N GLY A 94 0.54 -4.13 12.12
CA GLY A 94 0.35 -4.77 13.42
C GLY A 94 0.29 -3.79 14.61
N GLY A 95 0.38 -2.48 14.40
CA GLY A 95 0.01 -1.44 15.36
C GLY A 95 0.88 -1.27 16.60
N ARG A 96 1.91 -2.09 16.83
CA ARG A 96 2.86 -1.96 17.95
C ARG A 96 4.12 -1.18 17.53
N GLY A 97 5.21 -1.30 18.32
CA GLY A 97 6.52 -0.66 18.08
C GLY A 97 7.30 -1.18 16.88
N GLY A 98 8.55 -0.72 16.74
CA GLY A 98 9.50 -1.17 15.71
C GLY A 98 9.24 -0.52 14.35
N ALA A 99 9.42 -1.28 13.26
CA ALA A 99 9.24 -0.75 11.90
C ALA A 99 7.83 -0.17 11.69
N MET A 100 6.82 -0.82 12.26
CA MET A 100 5.41 -0.41 12.14
C MET A 100 5.12 0.93 12.83
N GLU A 101 5.80 1.23 13.94
CA GLU A 101 5.67 2.53 14.61
C GLU A 101 6.29 3.66 13.79
N ALA A 102 7.45 3.43 13.18
CA ALA A 102 8.05 4.40 12.25
C ALA A 102 7.15 4.66 11.04
N ALA A 103 6.57 3.61 10.45
CA ALA A 103 5.59 3.73 9.39
C ALA A 103 4.33 4.50 9.83
N SER A 104 3.84 4.22 11.04
CA SER A 104 2.68 4.92 11.63
C SER A 104 2.99 6.40 11.85
N ARG A 105 4.19 6.73 12.32
CA ARG A 105 4.67 8.10 12.50
C ARG A 105 4.71 8.86 11.16
N GLY A 106 5.29 8.25 10.12
CA GLY A 106 5.34 8.85 8.79
C GLY A 106 3.94 9.08 8.20
N CYS A 107 3.05 8.10 8.38
CA CYS A 107 1.64 8.21 8.00
C CYS A 107 0.93 9.37 8.70
N ALA A 108 1.03 9.44 10.03
CA ALA A 108 0.41 10.48 10.85
C ALA A 108 0.96 11.87 10.52
N ALA A 109 2.28 12.01 10.30
CA ALA A 109 2.91 13.27 9.90
C ALA A 109 2.41 13.80 8.54
N ALA A 110 1.91 12.92 7.68
CA ALA A 110 1.29 13.28 6.40
C ALA A 110 -0.24 13.48 6.49
N GLY A 111 -0.85 13.37 7.68
CA GLY A 111 -2.29 13.41 7.85
C GLY A 111 -3.02 12.17 7.33
N GLY A 112 -2.31 11.04 7.19
CA GLY A 112 -2.85 9.77 6.72
C GLY A 112 -3.65 9.01 7.79
N LEU A 113 -4.27 7.90 7.37
CA LEU A 113 -5.04 7.03 8.24
C LEU A 113 -4.32 5.70 8.44
N MET A 114 -3.79 5.46 9.64
CA MET A 114 -3.16 4.19 10.02
C MET A 114 -4.12 3.31 10.84
N ILE A 115 -4.34 2.09 10.37
CA ILE A 115 -5.11 1.03 11.02
C ILE A 115 -4.14 0.02 11.65
N GLY A 116 -4.22 -0.17 12.96
CA GLY A 116 -3.37 -1.12 13.69
C GLY A 116 -4.16 -2.36 14.10
N ILE A 117 -3.82 -3.54 13.59
CA ILE A 117 -4.40 -4.81 14.03
C ILE A 117 -3.56 -5.35 15.19
N LEU A 118 -4.04 -5.23 16.42
CA LEU A 118 -3.29 -5.62 17.63
C LEU A 118 -3.53 -7.09 17.98
N PRO A 119 -2.56 -7.80 18.59
CA PRO A 119 -2.72 -9.22 18.90
C PRO A 119 -3.43 -9.43 20.24
N SER A 120 -3.56 -8.38 21.05
CA SER A 120 -4.16 -8.33 22.38
C SER A 120 -5.56 -7.72 22.33
N GLU A 121 -6.23 -7.72 23.48
CA GLU A 121 -7.56 -7.15 23.68
C GLU A 121 -7.53 -5.69 24.16
N ASP A 122 -6.34 -5.13 24.48
CA ASP A 122 -6.19 -3.74 24.88
C ASP A 122 -5.74 -2.86 23.70
N TRP A 123 -6.62 -1.97 23.24
CA TRP A 123 -6.35 -1.01 22.18
C TRP A 123 -5.24 -0.01 22.54
N ARG A 124 -5.00 0.21 23.84
CA ARG A 124 -3.98 1.14 24.35
C ARG A 124 -2.55 0.66 24.11
N GLU A 125 -2.38 -0.61 23.75
CA GLU A 125 -1.07 -1.14 23.35
C GLU A 125 -0.64 -0.71 21.94
N ALA A 126 -1.53 -0.03 21.19
CA ALA A 126 -1.13 0.57 19.94
C ALA A 126 -0.08 1.66 20.15
N ASN A 127 0.83 1.81 19.19
CA ASN A 127 1.74 2.95 19.19
C ASN A 127 0.94 4.27 19.02
N PRO A 128 1.46 5.42 19.49
CA PRO A 128 0.72 6.68 19.53
C PRO A 128 0.27 7.24 18.18
N HIS A 129 0.77 6.68 17.08
CA HIS A 129 0.51 7.16 15.72
C HIS A 129 -0.56 6.33 14.98
N VAL A 130 -1.06 5.25 15.59
CA VAL A 130 -2.20 4.49 15.06
C VAL A 130 -3.49 5.26 15.30
N ALA A 131 -4.22 5.55 14.21
CA ALA A 131 -5.49 6.27 14.30
C ALA A 131 -6.66 5.33 14.63
N ILE A 132 -6.66 4.10 14.10
CA ILE A 132 -7.69 3.10 14.34
C ILE A 132 -7.03 1.83 14.90
N PRO A 133 -6.93 1.69 16.23
CA PRO A 133 -6.47 0.46 16.86
C PRO A 133 -7.61 -0.56 16.92
N LEU A 134 -7.41 -1.72 16.29
CA LEU A 134 -8.30 -2.87 16.36
C LEU A 134 -7.68 -3.92 17.28
N ALA A 135 -8.14 -3.95 18.54
CA ALA A 135 -7.74 -4.93 19.53
C ALA A 135 -8.44 -6.27 19.27
N THR A 136 -7.73 -7.24 18.68
CA THR A 136 -8.36 -8.46 18.17
C THR A 136 -8.27 -9.66 19.12
N GLY A 137 -7.29 -9.70 20.03
CA GLY A 137 -7.07 -10.84 20.93
C GLY A 137 -6.63 -12.16 20.25
N ILE A 138 -6.38 -12.18 18.94
CA ILE A 138 -6.09 -13.43 18.19
C ILE A 138 -4.61 -13.77 18.07
N GLY A 139 -3.73 -13.05 18.78
CA GLY A 139 -2.29 -13.32 18.74
C GLY A 139 -1.69 -13.14 17.34
N GLU A 140 -0.83 -14.07 16.94
CA GLU A 140 -0.12 -14.03 15.65
C GLU A 140 -1.03 -14.26 14.43
N ALA A 141 -2.23 -14.83 14.62
CA ALA A 141 -3.18 -15.05 13.53
C ALA A 141 -3.57 -13.75 12.80
N ARG A 142 -3.42 -12.60 13.47
CA ARG A 142 -3.64 -11.27 12.88
C ARG A 142 -2.75 -10.98 11.66
N ASN A 143 -1.57 -11.59 11.57
CA ASN A 143 -0.64 -11.35 10.46
C ASN A 143 -1.28 -11.80 9.13
N ALA A 144 -2.05 -12.90 9.16
CA ALA A 144 -2.84 -13.34 8.02
C ALA A 144 -3.94 -12.32 7.68
N ILE A 145 -4.62 -11.73 8.68
CA ILE A 145 -5.63 -10.68 8.45
C ILE A 145 -5.00 -9.46 7.77
N ILE A 146 -3.85 -8.98 8.26
CA ILE A 146 -3.12 -7.85 7.66
C ILE A 146 -2.81 -8.16 6.19
N ALA A 147 -2.21 -9.32 5.92
CA ALA A 147 -1.82 -9.71 4.56
C ALA A 147 -3.02 -9.91 3.62
N THR A 148 -4.13 -10.46 4.11
CA THR A 148 -5.34 -10.70 3.29
C THR A 148 -6.13 -9.41 3.04
N ALA A 149 -6.28 -8.56 4.06
CA ALA A 149 -7.03 -7.30 3.98
C ALA A 149 -6.31 -6.24 3.13
N ALA A 150 -4.98 -6.33 3.03
CA ALA A 150 -4.17 -5.40 2.25
C ALA A 150 -4.40 -5.55 0.74
N PHE A 151 -4.44 -4.41 0.05
CA PHE A 151 -4.41 -4.30 -1.39
C PHE A 151 -3.02 -4.59 -1.97
N ALA A 152 -2.00 -4.07 -1.28
CA ALA A 152 -0.59 -4.27 -1.55
C ALA A 152 0.17 -4.28 -0.22
N LEU A 153 1.35 -4.90 -0.20
CA LEU A 153 2.21 -4.98 0.98
C LEU A 153 3.56 -4.34 0.66
N VAL A 154 4.12 -3.58 1.61
CA VAL A 154 5.48 -3.05 1.54
C VAL A 154 6.27 -3.57 2.74
N SER A 155 7.27 -4.40 2.47
CA SER A 155 8.23 -4.88 3.44
C SER A 155 9.40 -3.92 3.53
N VAL A 156 9.65 -3.37 4.72
CA VAL A 156 10.64 -2.30 4.95
C VAL A 156 11.89 -2.80 5.66
N GLY A 157 12.00 -4.10 5.93
CA GLY A 157 13.12 -4.71 6.64
C GLY A 157 12.85 -6.17 7.00
N GLY A 158 13.77 -6.79 7.73
CA GLY A 158 13.60 -8.13 8.31
C GLY A 158 14.41 -9.24 7.65
N ARG A 159 15.30 -8.90 6.70
CA ARG A 159 16.33 -9.82 6.18
C ARG A 159 17.53 -9.95 7.11
N GLU A 160 17.86 -8.90 7.86
CA GLU A 160 19.00 -8.90 8.77
C GLU A 160 18.74 -9.76 10.01
N GLU A 161 19.80 -10.23 10.66
CA GLU A 161 19.72 -11.09 11.84
C GLU A 161 19.30 -10.29 13.10
N PRO A 162 18.34 -10.79 13.91
CA PRO A 162 17.54 -11.99 13.66
C PRO A 162 16.51 -11.79 12.55
N VAL A 163 16.47 -12.73 11.60
CA VAL A 163 15.52 -12.70 10.48
C VAL A 163 14.07 -12.64 10.98
N SER A 164 13.26 -11.77 10.37
CA SER A 164 11.85 -11.59 10.74
C SER A 164 10.94 -12.60 10.04
N TYR A 165 10.74 -13.77 10.65
CA TYR A 165 9.80 -14.78 10.14
C TYR A 165 8.34 -14.28 10.04
N GLY A 166 7.94 -13.37 10.93
CA GLY A 166 6.62 -12.73 10.85
C GLY A 166 6.45 -11.96 9.55
N THR A 167 7.45 -11.14 9.19
CA THR A 167 7.47 -10.37 7.94
C THR A 167 7.48 -11.31 6.73
N ILE A 168 8.31 -12.37 6.74
CA ILE A 168 8.34 -13.38 5.66
C ILE A 168 6.96 -14.03 5.48
N SER A 169 6.29 -14.38 6.58
CA SER A 169 4.97 -15.01 6.54
C SER A 169 3.94 -14.08 5.89
N GLU A 170 3.90 -12.81 6.27
CA GLU A 170 3.00 -11.80 5.68
C GLU A 170 3.27 -11.59 4.18
N MET A 171 4.55 -11.53 3.79
CA MET A 171 4.96 -11.45 2.38
C MET A 171 4.46 -12.67 1.59
N ALA A 172 4.65 -13.88 2.12
CA ALA A 172 4.20 -15.12 1.50
C ALA A 172 2.67 -15.17 1.33
N PHE A 173 1.91 -14.74 2.35
CA PHE A 173 0.45 -14.62 2.24
C PHE A 173 0.04 -13.63 1.15
N GLY A 174 0.68 -12.45 1.10
CA GLY A 174 0.44 -11.45 0.05
C GLY A 174 0.66 -12.00 -1.35
N LEU A 175 1.78 -12.69 -1.57
CA LEU A 175 2.12 -13.33 -2.85
C LEU A 175 1.11 -14.42 -3.22
N ARG A 176 0.73 -15.29 -2.27
CA ARG A 176 -0.29 -16.33 -2.48
C ARG A 176 -1.64 -15.75 -2.92
N HIS A 177 -1.99 -14.56 -2.43
CA HIS A 177 -3.22 -13.86 -2.80
C HIS A 177 -3.10 -13.01 -4.08
N GLY A 178 -1.98 -13.07 -4.80
CA GLY A 178 -1.75 -12.28 -6.02
C GLY A 178 -1.69 -10.77 -5.75
N ARG A 179 -1.31 -10.37 -4.54
CA ARG A 179 -1.08 -8.97 -4.17
C ARG A 179 0.28 -8.51 -4.69
N LEU A 180 0.36 -7.21 -4.95
CA LEU A 180 1.66 -6.57 -5.13
C LEU A 180 2.40 -6.59 -3.79
N VAL A 181 3.53 -7.28 -3.73
CA VAL A 181 4.44 -7.26 -2.58
C VAL A 181 5.71 -6.54 -2.98
N ILE A 182 6.00 -5.44 -2.31
CA ILE A 182 7.19 -4.61 -2.50
C ILE A 182 8.17 -4.89 -1.38
N GLY A 183 9.46 -5.00 -1.72
CA GLY A 183 10.54 -5.08 -0.75
C GLY A 183 11.48 -3.87 -0.87
N MET A 184 11.62 -3.12 0.23
CA MET A 184 12.69 -2.13 0.40
C MET A 184 14.03 -2.84 0.64
N GLU A 185 15.13 -2.11 0.77
CA GLU A 185 16.48 -2.68 0.77
C GLU A 185 16.65 -3.90 1.69
N GLU A 186 16.23 -3.78 2.93
CA GLU A 186 16.45 -4.81 3.95
C GLU A 186 15.31 -5.81 4.05
N ALA A 187 14.35 -5.77 3.11
CA ALA A 187 13.30 -6.77 3.06
C ALA A 187 13.86 -8.16 2.68
N PRO A 188 13.32 -9.25 3.26
CA PRO A 188 13.63 -10.62 2.86
C PRO A 188 13.51 -10.84 1.36
N ASP A 189 14.33 -11.73 0.82
CA ASP A 189 14.28 -12.10 -0.59
C ASP A 189 13.31 -13.27 -0.81
N LEU A 190 12.20 -13.01 -1.50
CA LEU A 190 11.21 -14.01 -1.86
C LEU A 190 10.88 -13.89 -3.36
N PRO A 191 10.73 -15.01 -4.09
CA PRO A 191 10.28 -14.99 -5.47
C PRO A 191 8.95 -14.25 -5.63
N GLY A 192 8.88 -13.30 -6.58
CA GLY A 192 7.69 -12.52 -6.87
C GLY A 192 7.60 -11.16 -6.14
N VAL A 193 8.54 -10.86 -5.24
CA VAL A 193 8.66 -9.54 -4.61
C VAL A 193 9.23 -8.53 -5.61
N VAL A 194 8.61 -7.35 -5.69
CA VAL A 194 9.11 -6.22 -6.48
C VAL A 194 10.02 -5.36 -5.63
N ARG A 195 11.28 -5.21 -6.02
CA ARG A 195 12.25 -4.40 -5.28
C ARG A 195 12.08 -2.92 -5.60
N CYS A 196 12.15 -2.07 -4.57
CA CYS A 196 12.16 -0.62 -4.71
C CYS A 196 13.31 -0.02 -3.90
N ALA A 197 13.99 0.97 -4.48
CA ALA A 197 15.09 1.66 -3.82
C ALA A 197 14.62 2.84 -2.96
N THR A 198 13.45 3.42 -3.27
CA THR A 198 12.91 4.58 -2.56
C THR A 198 11.42 4.45 -2.26
N ALA A 199 10.95 5.23 -1.28
CA ALA A 199 9.55 5.29 -0.90
C ALA A 199 8.65 5.82 -2.03
N GLU A 200 9.16 6.75 -2.84
CA GLU A 200 8.47 7.32 -4.00
C GLU A 200 8.25 6.26 -5.08
N GLU A 201 9.26 5.41 -5.32
CA GLU A 201 9.13 4.30 -6.26
C GLU A 201 8.07 3.30 -5.77
N ALA A 202 8.12 2.93 -4.49
CA ALA A 202 7.12 2.04 -3.88
C ALA A 202 5.70 2.63 -4.01
N ALA A 203 5.53 3.91 -3.67
CA ALA A 203 4.25 4.60 -3.76
C ALA A 203 3.74 4.71 -5.22
N ALA A 204 4.63 4.98 -6.18
CA ALA A 204 4.29 5.03 -7.60
C ALA A 204 3.81 3.66 -8.12
N ARG A 205 4.44 2.56 -7.70
CA ARG A 205 4.00 1.20 -8.06
C ARG A 205 2.64 0.85 -7.46
N VAL A 206 2.40 1.23 -6.20
CA VAL A 206 1.08 1.06 -5.55
C VAL A 206 0.01 1.87 -6.29
N ALA A 207 0.30 3.12 -6.65
CA ALA A 207 -0.61 3.97 -7.42
C ALA A 207 -0.96 3.36 -8.79
N ALA A 208 0.05 2.89 -9.54
CA ALA A 208 -0.17 2.23 -10.83
C ALA A 208 -0.99 0.93 -10.68
N ARG A 209 -0.74 0.14 -9.64
CA ARG A 209 -1.52 -1.07 -9.34
C ARG A 209 -2.97 -0.76 -8.97
N TYR A 210 -3.19 0.32 -8.21
CA TYR A 210 -4.52 0.81 -7.81
C TYR A 210 -5.36 1.24 -9.01
N LEU A 211 -4.72 1.89 -9.98
CA LEU A 211 -5.36 2.32 -11.24
C LEU A 211 -5.48 1.19 -12.27
N GLY A 212 -5.05 -0.04 -11.97
CA GLY A 212 -5.09 -1.16 -12.90
C GLY A 212 -4.17 -1.00 -14.13
N LEU A 213 -3.09 -0.22 -13.99
CA LEU A 213 -2.12 0.07 -15.05
C LEU A 213 -0.95 -0.92 -15.07
N ALA A 214 -0.65 -1.52 -13.91
CA ALA A 214 0.34 -2.57 -13.79
C ALA A 214 -0.32 -3.96 -13.98
N PRO A 215 0.31 -4.89 -14.71
CA PRO A 215 -0.19 -6.26 -14.81
C PRO A 215 -0.25 -6.91 -13.42
N PRO A 216 -1.20 -7.83 -13.16
CA PRO A 216 -1.24 -8.55 -11.90
C PRO A 216 0.08 -9.31 -11.70
N SER A 217 0.60 -9.29 -10.47
CA SER A 217 1.70 -10.18 -10.08
C SER A 217 1.27 -11.61 -10.34
N ARG A 218 1.96 -12.30 -11.26
CA ARG A 218 1.71 -13.73 -11.48
C ARG A 218 1.93 -14.45 -10.16
N ALA A 219 0.88 -15.04 -9.59
CA ALA A 219 1.07 -16.04 -8.55
C ALA A 219 1.92 -17.17 -9.17
N PRO A 220 2.90 -17.74 -8.47
CA PRO A 220 3.50 -18.99 -8.91
C PRO A 220 2.35 -19.98 -9.12
N ALA A 221 2.36 -20.70 -10.25
CA ALA A 221 1.38 -21.74 -10.52
C ALA A 221 1.33 -22.65 -9.29
N ALA A 222 0.13 -22.85 -8.73
CA ALA A 222 -0.03 -23.79 -7.62
C ALA A 222 0.39 -25.16 -8.14
N GLY A 223 1.57 -25.62 -7.72
CA GLY A 223 2.05 -26.99 -7.89
C GLY A 223 1.57 -27.87 -6.77
#